data_AF-A0A176S3I4-F1
#
_entry.id   AF-A0A176S3I4-F1
#
_cell.length_a   1.000
_cell.length_b   1.000
_cell.length_c   1.000
_cell.angle_alpha   90.00
_cell.angle_beta   90.00
_cell.angle_gamma   90.00
#
_symmetry.space_group_name_H-M   'P 1'
#
loop_
_entity.id
_entity.type
_entity.pdbx_description
1 polymer ?
#
loop_
_entity_poly.entity_id
_entity_poly.type
_entity_poly.pdbx_seq_one_letter_code
_entity_poly.pdbx_strand_id
1 'polypeptide(L)'
;MENDKAFFPPVGKVNLKFDLFAEDEDNRIVVEVQHAHRSDTYERFLYYHLCAMMESIKSSNNYSFPITVVTLVFFTDRMTPLVGNGVLTSSFKMKGHDTGEEVELFGKEHKLVFVFTTYYSGTDDKHQEWMNAIDASMKGSINKEHYDNPNLLKMFEIIKEDNLTPDERAQMKEEYNRMEDLEIAHAKGEAKGLEKAARNLLALGSLSVEEIASVTGLSVERVKALSA
;
A
#
# COMPACT_ATOMS: atom_id res chain seq x y z
N MET A 1 10.12 -9.95 17.36
CA MET A 1 9.71 -9.63 15.99
C MET A 1 9.74 -10.95 15.25
N GLU A 2 8.58 -11.37 14.76
CA GLU A 2 8.46 -12.57 13.94
C GLU A 2 8.21 -12.10 12.50
N ASN A 3 8.97 -12.66 11.57
CA ASN A 3 8.63 -12.58 10.16
C ASN A 3 7.54 -13.63 9.94
N ASP A 4 6.46 -13.27 9.23
CA ASP A 4 5.46 -14.24 8.76
C ASP A 4 4.65 -14.99 9.85
N LYS A 5 3.67 -14.31 10.49
CA LYS A 5 2.74 -14.95 11.44
C LYS A 5 1.45 -15.40 10.75
N ALA A 6 1.12 -16.70 10.84
CA ALA A 6 -0.16 -17.27 10.41
C ALA A 6 -0.98 -17.81 11.60
N PHE A 7 -2.31 -17.71 11.54
CA PHE A 7 -3.19 -18.18 12.62
C PHE A 7 -3.57 -19.65 12.49
N PHE A 8 -3.57 -20.38 13.62
CA PHE A 8 -4.06 -21.76 13.71
C PHE A 8 -5.01 -21.95 14.92
N PRO A 9 -6.26 -22.41 14.72
CA PRO A 9 -6.91 -22.64 13.42
C PRO A 9 -7.10 -21.32 12.64
N PRO A 10 -7.24 -21.39 11.30
CA PRO A 10 -7.51 -20.19 10.50
C PRO A 10 -8.76 -19.46 11.00
N VAL A 11 -8.72 -18.12 11.02
CA VAL A 11 -9.89 -17.31 11.37
C VAL A 11 -10.86 -17.34 10.19
N GLY A 12 -11.83 -18.26 10.22
CA GLY A 12 -12.78 -18.44 9.12
C GLY A 12 -12.19 -19.26 7.97
N LYS A 13 -12.33 -18.78 6.72
CA LYS A 13 -11.92 -19.51 5.50
C LYS A 13 -10.70 -18.93 4.80
N VAL A 14 -10.08 -17.89 5.37
CA VAL A 14 -8.93 -17.21 4.78
C VAL A 14 -7.69 -17.61 5.57
N ASN A 15 -6.65 -18.05 4.87
CA ASN A 15 -5.35 -18.25 5.48
C ASN A 15 -4.67 -16.89 5.65
N LEU A 16 -4.79 -16.32 6.85
CA LEU A 16 -4.19 -15.04 7.17
C LEU A 16 -2.71 -15.20 7.48
N LYS A 17 -1.88 -14.35 6.87
CA LYS A 17 -0.45 -14.24 7.14
C LYS A 17 -0.07 -12.77 7.11
N PHE A 18 0.60 -12.29 8.16
CA PHE A 18 1.11 -10.91 8.21
C PHE A 18 2.55 -10.85 7.74
N ASP A 19 2.92 -9.81 6.98
CA ASP A 19 4.32 -9.61 6.55
C ASP A 19 5.23 -9.43 7.77
N LEU A 20 4.85 -8.52 8.67
CA LEU A 20 5.59 -8.22 9.88
C LEU A 20 4.66 -8.13 11.08
N PHE A 21 5.06 -8.80 12.17
CA PHE A 21 4.31 -8.87 13.41
C PHE A 21 5.20 -8.59 14.62
N ALA A 22 4.74 -7.67 15.47
CA ALA A 22 5.34 -7.39 16.76
C ALA A 22 4.27 -7.24 17.84
N GLU A 23 4.56 -7.75 19.03
CA GLU A 23 3.66 -7.67 20.18
C GLU A 23 4.48 -7.50 21.46
N ASP A 24 3.97 -6.66 22.36
CA ASP A 24 4.40 -6.53 23.75
C ASP A 24 3.20 -6.70 24.69
N GLU A 25 3.36 -6.37 25.97
CA GLU A 25 2.31 -6.55 26.99
C GLU A 25 1.07 -5.66 26.75
N ASP A 26 1.22 -4.54 26.05
CA ASP A 26 0.21 -3.49 25.88
C ASP A 26 -0.25 -3.32 24.42
N ASN A 27 0.59 -3.67 23.45
CA ASN A 27 0.44 -3.31 22.05
C ASN A 27 0.76 -4.47 21.12
N ARG A 28 0.02 -4.52 20.01
CA ARG A 28 0.27 -5.34 18.84
C ARG A 28 0.40 -4.44 17.63
N ILE A 29 1.50 -4.59 16.91
CA ILE A 29 1.78 -3.89 15.66
C ILE A 29 1.82 -4.92 14.54
N VAL A 30 0.96 -4.72 13.55
CA VAL A 30 0.95 -5.43 12.28
C VAL A 30 1.45 -4.46 11.22
N VAL A 31 2.43 -4.85 10.43
CA VAL A 31 2.91 -4.06 9.29
C VAL A 31 2.74 -4.87 8.02
N GLU A 32 2.13 -4.25 7.02
CA GLU A 32 1.85 -4.80 5.70
C GLU A 32 2.43 -3.85 4.65
N VAL A 33 3.01 -4.42 3.59
CA VAL A 33 3.56 -3.63 2.48
C VAL A 33 2.88 -4.06 1.18
N GLN A 34 2.18 -3.13 0.54
CA GLN A 34 1.40 -3.40 -0.65
C GLN A 34 1.92 -2.63 -1.87
N HIS A 35 2.37 -3.39 -2.87
CA HIS A 35 2.78 -2.83 -4.16
C HIS A 35 1.65 -2.76 -5.18
N ALA A 36 0.83 -3.81 -5.29
CA ALA A 36 -0.19 -3.91 -6.34
C ALA A 36 -1.60 -3.56 -5.82
N HIS A 37 -2.35 -2.73 -6.55
CA HIS A 37 -3.75 -2.48 -6.19
C HIS A 37 -4.65 -3.63 -6.65
N ARG A 38 -5.22 -4.37 -5.70
CA ARG A 38 -6.31 -5.34 -5.94
C ARG A 38 -7.66 -4.67 -5.69
N SER A 39 -8.71 -5.17 -6.35
CA SER A 39 -10.07 -4.62 -6.18
C SER A 39 -10.61 -4.70 -4.75
N ASP A 40 -10.07 -5.61 -3.92
CA ASP A 40 -10.48 -5.90 -2.55
C ASP A 40 -9.44 -5.43 -1.50
N THR A 41 -8.49 -4.58 -1.90
CA THR A 41 -7.32 -4.22 -1.07
C THR A 41 -7.70 -3.67 0.30
N TYR A 42 -8.64 -2.72 0.36
CA TYR A 42 -8.99 -2.06 1.61
C TYR A 42 -9.79 -2.97 2.55
N GLU A 43 -10.74 -3.73 2.02
CA GLU A 43 -11.53 -4.72 2.75
C GLU A 43 -10.63 -5.83 3.29
N ARG A 44 -9.62 -6.25 2.53
CA ARG A 44 -8.63 -7.24 2.98
C ARG A 44 -7.87 -6.74 4.21
N PHE A 45 -7.39 -5.49 4.21
CA PHE A 45 -6.65 -4.97 5.36
C PHE A 45 -7.54 -4.64 6.56
N LEU A 46 -8.81 -4.26 6.33
CA LEU A 46 -9.80 -4.22 7.40
C LEU A 46 -10.01 -5.61 8.02
N TYR A 47 -10.15 -6.64 7.18
CA TYR A 47 -10.26 -8.02 7.64
C TYR A 47 -9.02 -8.46 8.45
N TYR A 48 -7.81 -8.09 8.01
CA TYR A 48 -6.55 -8.40 8.71
C TYR A 48 -6.51 -7.74 10.08
N HIS A 49 -6.87 -6.46 10.14
CA HIS A 49 -6.95 -5.68 11.38
C HIS A 49 -7.94 -6.30 12.37
N LEU A 50 -9.15 -6.65 11.91
CA LEU A 50 -10.17 -7.29 12.74
C LEU A 50 -9.71 -8.68 13.24
N CYS A 51 -9.02 -9.46 12.40
CA CYS A 51 -8.46 -10.75 12.83
C CYS A 51 -7.36 -10.57 13.88
N ALA A 52 -6.49 -9.57 13.73
CA ALA A 52 -5.49 -9.22 14.73
C ALA A 52 -6.13 -8.79 16.06
N MET A 53 -7.28 -8.09 16.03
CA MET A 53 -8.04 -7.78 17.24
C MET A 53 -8.66 -9.04 17.86
N MET A 54 -9.36 -9.85 17.06
CA MET A 54 -10.03 -11.07 17.56
C MET A 54 -9.07 -12.07 18.19
N GLU A 55 -7.90 -12.28 17.61
CA GLU A 55 -6.93 -13.25 18.15
C GLU A 55 -6.30 -12.78 19.47
N SER A 56 -6.36 -11.49 19.80
CA SER A 56 -5.93 -11.01 21.13
C SER A 56 -6.84 -11.48 22.27
N ILE A 57 -8.06 -11.95 21.97
CA ILE A 57 -9.02 -12.41 22.98
C ILE A 57 -8.55 -13.75 23.56
N LYS A 58 -8.28 -13.77 24.86
CA LYS A 58 -7.71 -14.94 25.55
C LYS A 58 -8.70 -16.05 25.86
N SER A 59 -10.00 -15.73 25.99
CA SER A 59 -11.02 -16.73 26.35
C SER A 59 -12.44 -16.26 26.05
N SER A 60 -13.39 -17.20 25.98
CA SER A 60 -14.82 -16.93 25.80
C SER A 60 -15.52 -16.26 26.99
N ASN A 61 -14.85 -16.15 28.15
CA ASN A 61 -15.41 -15.51 29.33
C ASN A 61 -15.24 -13.98 29.30
N ASN A 62 -14.35 -13.48 28.46
CA ASN A 62 -14.12 -12.05 28.31
C ASN A 62 -13.76 -11.71 26.86
N TYR A 63 -14.66 -11.00 26.19
CA TYR A 63 -14.50 -10.58 24.79
C TYR A 63 -13.79 -9.23 24.63
N SER A 64 -13.31 -8.61 25.72
CA SER A 64 -12.53 -7.37 25.64
C SER A 64 -11.18 -7.61 24.96
N PHE A 65 -10.73 -6.66 24.14
CA PHE A 65 -9.37 -6.67 23.61
C PHE A 65 -8.37 -6.26 24.71
N PRO A 66 -7.46 -7.14 25.14
CA PRO A 66 -6.54 -6.85 26.24
C PRO A 66 -5.40 -5.90 25.84
N ILE A 67 -5.09 -5.83 24.54
CA ILE A 67 -3.99 -5.04 23.98
C ILE A 67 -4.50 -4.10 22.89
N THR A 68 -3.80 -2.99 22.69
CA THR A 68 -4.06 -2.08 21.56
C THR A 68 -3.53 -2.71 20.28
N VAL A 69 -4.32 -2.66 19.20
CA VAL A 69 -3.89 -3.16 17.89
C VAL A 69 -3.71 -2.00 16.93
N VAL A 70 -2.52 -1.88 16.36
CA VAL A 70 -2.19 -0.94 15.30
C VAL A 70 -1.78 -1.72 14.06
N THR A 71 -2.46 -1.51 12.94
CA THR A 71 -2.09 -2.06 11.65
C THR A 71 -1.61 -0.92 10.75
N LEU A 72 -0.38 -0.99 10.27
CA LEU A 72 0.20 -0.06 9.32
C LEU A 72 0.27 -0.74 7.96
N VAL A 73 -0.32 -0.13 6.93
CA VAL A 73 -0.26 -0.62 5.55
C VAL A 73 0.43 0.42 4.70
N PHE A 74 1.58 0.06 4.14
CA PHE A 74 2.35 0.93 3.26
C PHE A 74 2.00 0.66 1.80
N PHE A 75 1.72 1.71 1.04
CA PHE A 75 1.38 1.65 -0.38
C PHE A 75 2.44 2.37 -1.22
N THR A 76 2.87 1.73 -2.30
CA THR A 76 4.00 2.21 -3.12
C THR A 76 3.62 2.73 -4.51
N ASP A 77 2.36 2.57 -4.96
CA ASP A 77 1.94 2.95 -6.32
C ASP A 77 0.69 3.87 -6.40
N ARG A 78 0.60 4.61 -7.51
CA ARG A 78 -0.11 5.88 -7.79
C ARG A 78 -1.64 5.87 -7.74
N MET A 79 -2.28 4.75 -7.40
CA MET A 79 -3.74 4.61 -7.50
C MET A 79 -4.50 4.94 -6.21
N THR A 80 -3.98 5.82 -5.36
CA THR A 80 -4.55 6.06 -4.02
C THR A 80 -5.04 7.49 -3.78
N PRO A 81 -6.03 7.65 -2.88
CA PRO A 81 -6.68 8.95 -2.68
C PRO A 81 -5.70 10.00 -2.15
N LEU A 82 -5.57 11.11 -2.87
CA LEU A 82 -4.76 12.29 -2.51
C LEU A 82 -5.42 13.12 -1.39
N VAL A 83 -5.82 12.47 -0.30
CA VAL A 83 -6.46 13.15 0.83
C VAL A 83 -5.42 13.42 1.91
N GLY A 84 -5.30 14.68 2.31
CA GLY A 84 -4.40 15.10 3.39
C GLY A 84 -2.92 14.96 3.02
N ASN A 85 -2.13 14.44 3.98
CA ASN A 85 -0.68 14.32 3.88
C ASN A 85 -0.22 12.89 3.52
N GLY A 86 -1.07 12.10 2.86
CA GLY A 86 -0.73 10.71 2.49
C GLY A 86 -0.83 9.70 3.64
N VAL A 87 -1.40 10.07 4.80
CA VAL A 87 -1.72 9.12 5.88
C VAL A 87 -3.21 9.14 6.17
N LEU A 88 -3.87 8.00 6.03
CA LEU A 88 -5.27 7.82 6.40
C LEU A 88 -5.34 6.91 7.61
N THR A 89 -5.98 7.37 8.68
CA THR A 89 -6.19 6.57 9.88
C THR A 89 -7.67 6.30 10.07
N SER A 90 -8.01 5.02 10.22
CA SER A 90 -9.30 4.58 10.70
C SER A 90 -9.18 4.16 12.16
N SER A 91 -10.08 4.68 13.00
CA SER A 91 -10.21 4.34 14.41
C SER A 91 -11.67 4.04 14.72
N PHE A 92 -11.95 3.10 15.60
CA PHE A 92 -13.31 2.78 16.01
C PHE A 92 -13.81 3.79 17.05
N LYS A 93 -14.43 4.87 16.58
CA LYS A 93 -15.11 5.86 17.44
C LYS A 93 -16.61 5.82 17.22
N MET A 94 -17.36 5.72 18.30
CA MET A 94 -18.81 5.77 18.24
C MET A 94 -19.27 7.21 18.37
N LYS A 95 -20.36 7.56 17.67
CA LYS A 95 -20.95 8.90 17.75
C LYS A 95 -22.41 8.79 18.16
N GLY A 96 -22.85 9.68 19.05
CA GLY A 96 -24.26 9.83 19.36
C GLY A 96 -25.03 10.16 18.08
N HIS A 97 -26.12 9.43 17.80
CA HIS A 97 -26.88 9.62 16.55
C HIS A 97 -27.40 11.05 16.40
N ASP A 98 -27.92 11.61 17.49
CA ASP A 98 -28.55 12.94 17.49
C ASP A 98 -27.55 14.08 17.71
N THR A 99 -26.47 13.83 18.45
CA THR A 99 -25.50 14.87 18.84
C THR A 99 -24.26 14.90 17.97
N GLY A 100 -23.91 13.79 17.33
CA GLY A 100 -22.63 13.60 16.64
C GLY A 100 -21.41 13.55 17.58
N GLU A 101 -21.62 13.66 18.89
CA GLU A 101 -20.55 13.65 19.89
C GLU A 101 -19.89 12.27 19.97
N GLU A 102 -18.57 12.25 20.08
CA GLU A 102 -17.81 11.01 20.20
C GLU A 102 -17.98 10.39 21.59
N VAL A 103 -18.20 9.09 21.63
CA VAL A 103 -18.34 8.29 22.85
C VAL A 103 -17.28 7.20 22.85
N GLU A 104 -16.50 7.15 23.93
CA GLU A 104 -15.52 6.11 24.16
C GLU A 104 -16.21 4.87 24.71
N LEU A 105 -16.51 3.91 23.82
CA LEU A 105 -17.11 2.61 24.20
C LEU A 105 -16.07 1.48 24.24
N PHE A 106 -14.94 1.65 23.57
CA PHE A 106 -13.90 0.65 23.49
C PHE A 106 -12.72 1.13 24.34
N GLY A 107 -12.32 0.37 25.35
CA GLY A 107 -11.29 0.78 26.32
C GLY A 107 -9.85 0.87 25.76
N LYS A 108 -9.67 0.65 24.46
CA LYS A 108 -8.39 0.72 23.74
C LYS A 108 -8.63 1.36 22.37
N GLU A 109 -7.72 2.22 21.95
CA GLU A 109 -7.81 2.93 20.68
C GLU A 109 -7.10 2.13 19.56
N HIS A 110 -7.80 1.17 18.98
CA HIS A 110 -7.30 0.41 17.83
C HIS A 110 -7.24 1.28 16.57
N LYS A 111 -6.18 1.10 15.76
CA LYS A 111 -5.92 1.93 14.58
C LYS A 111 -5.56 1.08 13.36
N LEU A 112 -6.23 1.34 12.25
CA LEU A 112 -5.83 0.89 10.93
C LEU A 112 -5.33 2.11 10.15
N VAL A 113 -4.05 2.11 9.81
CA VAL A 113 -3.36 3.24 9.19
C VAL A 113 -2.89 2.84 7.80
N PHE A 114 -3.32 3.59 6.80
CA PHE A 114 -2.84 3.51 5.43
C PHE A 114 -1.84 4.63 5.19
N VAL A 115 -0.65 4.26 4.69
CA VAL A 115 0.47 5.15 4.48
C VAL A 115 0.85 5.13 3.00
N PHE A 116 0.67 6.25 2.33
CA PHE A 116 1.03 6.47 0.94
C PHE A 116 2.38 7.19 0.89
N THR A 117 3.47 6.41 0.87
CA THR A 117 4.83 6.93 1.06
C THR A 117 5.22 7.96 0.01
N THR A 118 4.74 7.81 -1.23
CA THR A 118 5.02 8.72 -2.35
C THR A 118 4.36 10.09 -2.21
N TYR A 119 3.31 10.21 -1.40
CA TYR A 119 2.53 11.45 -1.22
C TYR A 119 2.64 12.01 0.19
N TYR A 120 3.56 11.47 1.00
CA TYR A 120 3.73 11.95 2.36
C TYR A 120 4.28 13.37 2.37
N SER A 121 3.51 14.29 2.96
CA SER A 121 3.87 15.71 3.11
C SER A 121 3.69 16.16 4.56
N GLY A 122 4.32 15.43 5.48
CA GLY A 122 4.29 15.76 6.90
C GLY A 122 5.09 17.02 7.23
N THR A 123 4.70 17.71 8.30
CA THR A 123 5.42 18.87 8.82
C THR A 123 6.49 18.51 9.85
N ASP A 124 6.61 17.23 10.22
CA ASP A 124 7.62 16.73 11.16
C ASP A 124 8.72 15.97 10.41
N ASP A 125 9.93 16.52 10.46
CA ASP A 125 11.12 16.03 9.76
C ASP A 125 11.41 14.56 10.07
N LYS A 126 11.10 14.09 11.29
CA LYS A 126 11.37 12.70 11.70
C LYS A 126 10.53 11.69 10.94
N HIS A 127 9.24 11.97 10.77
CA HIS A 127 8.35 11.07 10.03
C HIS A 127 8.67 11.13 8.54
N GLN A 128 9.02 12.30 8.00
CA GLN A 128 9.44 12.44 6.61
C GLN A 128 10.68 11.61 6.31
N GLU A 129 11.66 11.59 7.22
CA GLU A 129 12.88 10.77 7.08
C GLU A 129 12.54 9.26 6.98
N TRP A 130 11.62 8.76 7.82
CA TRP A 130 11.13 7.37 7.73
C TRP A 130 10.39 7.08 6.42
N MET A 131 9.51 7.99 5.97
CA MET A 131 8.76 7.78 4.73
C MET A 131 9.69 7.76 3.51
N ASN A 132 10.69 8.64 3.49
CA ASN A 132 11.73 8.66 2.46
C ASN A 132 12.59 7.38 2.51
N ALA A 133 12.93 6.88 3.70
CA ALA A 133 13.67 5.63 3.86
C ALA A 133 12.89 4.42 3.33
N ILE A 134 11.60 4.33 3.67
CA ILE A 134 10.74 3.23 3.21
C ILE A 134 10.61 3.32 1.69
N ASP A 135 10.24 4.47 1.13
CA ASP A 135 10.11 4.64 -0.34
C ASP A 135 11.41 4.31 -1.09
N ALA A 136 12.56 4.79 -0.60
CA ALA A 136 13.86 4.48 -1.19
C ALA A 136 14.23 2.98 -1.07
N SER A 137 13.85 2.34 0.04
CA SER A 137 14.06 0.90 0.24
C SER A 137 13.29 0.07 -0.77
N MET A 138 12.03 0.41 -1.02
CA MET A 138 11.18 -0.29 -2.00
C MET A 138 11.70 -0.15 -3.43
N LYS A 139 12.36 0.98 -3.74
CA LYS A 139 12.98 1.24 -5.05
C LYS A 139 14.41 0.70 -5.19
N GLY A 140 14.97 0.12 -4.13
CA GLY A 140 16.35 -0.36 -4.10
C GLY A 140 17.40 0.76 -4.20
N SER A 141 17.05 1.99 -3.82
CA SER A 141 17.88 3.19 -4.01
C SER A 141 18.33 3.83 -2.69
N ILE A 142 18.48 3.06 -1.61
CA ILE A 142 18.91 3.58 -0.30
C ILE A 142 20.36 4.10 -0.41
N ASN A 143 20.55 5.37 -0.09
CA ASN A 143 21.86 5.93 0.26
C ASN A 143 21.90 6.24 1.76
N LYS A 144 22.73 5.51 2.53
CA LYS A 144 22.81 5.65 4.00
C LYS A 144 23.28 7.04 4.45
N GLU A 145 24.05 7.74 3.62
CA GLU A 145 24.56 9.08 3.93
C GLU A 145 23.45 10.16 4.02
N HIS A 146 22.24 9.84 3.56
CA HIS A 146 21.09 10.75 3.62
C HIS A 146 20.27 10.63 4.91
N TYR A 147 20.67 9.79 5.86
CA TYR A 147 19.90 9.50 7.07
C TYR A 147 20.76 9.68 8.32
N ASP A 148 20.25 10.45 9.28
CA ASP A 148 20.90 10.70 10.57
C ASP A 148 20.25 9.89 11.69
N ASN A 149 19.05 9.33 11.45
CA ASN A 149 18.33 8.57 12.45
C ASN A 149 19.03 7.23 12.77
N PRO A 150 19.50 7.01 14.01
CA PRO A 150 20.25 5.82 14.37
C PRO A 150 19.42 4.54 14.26
N ASN A 151 18.09 4.62 14.40
CA ASN A 151 17.21 3.46 14.24
C ASN A 151 17.08 3.06 12.75
N LEU A 152 17.04 4.03 11.84
CA LEU A 152 17.05 3.76 10.39
C LEU A 152 18.38 3.16 9.95
N LEU A 153 19.49 3.72 10.42
CA LEU A 153 20.83 3.21 10.11
C LEU A 153 21.00 1.77 10.59
N LYS A 154 20.57 1.47 11.83
CA LYS A 154 20.56 0.11 12.37
C LYS A 154 19.66 -0.83 11.57
N MET A 155 18.47 -0.38 11.17
CA MET A 155 17.58 -1.16 10.30
C MET A 155 18.26 -1.50 8.97
N PHE A 156 18.94 -0.54 8.33
CA PHE A 156 19.68 -0.80 7.08
C PHE A 156 20.91 -1.71 7.25
N GLU A 157 21.44 -1.84 8.47
CA GLU A 157 22.47 -2.84 8.77
C GLU A 157 21.85 -4.23 8.84
N ILE A 158 20.74 -4.38 9.58
CA ILE A 158 20.01 -5.65 9.71
C ILE A 158 19.54 -6.17 8.34
N ILE A 159 18.97 -5.30 7.50
CA ILE A 159 18.52 -5.68 6.14
C ILE A 159 19.69 -6.17 5.29
N LYS A 160 20.88 -5.58 5.45
CA LYS A 160 22.08 -5.94 4.67
C LYS A 160 22.65 -7.30 5.08
N GLU A 161 22.37 -7.77 6.29
CA GLU A 161 22.78 -9.10 6.76
C GLU A 161 21.99 -10.25 6.08
N ASP A 162 20.97 -9.92 5.25
CA ASP A 162 20.28 -10.79 4.29
C ASP A 162 20.11 -12.26 4.74
N ASN A 163 19.16 -12.47 5.66
CA ASN A 163 18.75 -13.80 6.10
C ASN A 163 17.58 -14.38 5.28
N LEU A 164 17.36 -13.90 4.05
CA LEU A 164 16.30 -14.43 3.20
C LEU A 164 16.63 -15.86 2.77
N THR A 165 15.67 -16.75 2.98
CA THR A 165 15.70 -18.13 2.49
C THR A 165 15.60 -18.16 0.96
N PRO A 166 16.06 -19.25 0.32
CA PRO A 166 15.88 -19.42 -1.13
C PRO A 166 14.43 -19.32 -1.59
N ASP A 167 13.47 -19.79 -0.78
CA ASP A 167 12.04 -19.75 -1.09
C ASP A 167 11.50 -18.31 -1.04
N GLU A 168 11.86 -17.52 -0.03
CA GLU A 168 11.52 -16.10 0.05
C GLU A 168 12.08 -15.33 -1.15
N ARG A 169 13.34 -15.60 -1.53
CA ARG A 169 13.94 -14.99 -2.74
C ARG A 169 13.20 -15.37 -4.02
N ALA A 170 12.75 -16.61 -4.15
CA ALA A 170 11.96 -17.06 -5.30
C ALA A 170 10.61 -16.34 -5.36
N GLN A 171 9.92 -16.22 -4.22
CA GLN A 171 8.63 -15.51 -4.12
C GLN A 171 8.77 -14.03 -4.48
N MET A 172 9.80 -13.35 -3.98
CA MET A 172 10.09 -11.94 -4.32
C MET A 172 10.33 -11.77 -5.83
N LYS A 173 11.08 -12.68 -6.45
CA LYS A 173 11.32 -12.65 -7.91
C LYS A 173 10.04 -12.83 -8.70
N GLU A 174 9.16 -13.76 -8.28
CA GLU A 174 7.86 -13.95 -8.92
C GLU A 174 6.97 -12.72 -8.79
N GLU A 175 6.95 -12.08 -7.62
CA GLU A 175 6.19 -10.83 -7.41
C GLU A 175 6.70 -9.70 -8.30
N TYR A 176 8.02 -9.51 -8.38
CA TYR A 176 8.64 -8.52 -9.26
C TYR A 176 8.30 -8.77 -10.73
N ASN A 177 8.43 -10.02 -11.21
CA ASN A 177 8.07 -10.37 -12.59
C ASN A 177 6.59 -10.10 -12.87
N ARG A 178 5.69 -10.40 -11.93
CA ARG A 178 4.25 -10.11 -12.08
C ARG A 178 3.99 -8.60 -12.17
N MET A 179 4.74 -7.80 -11.43
CA MET A 179 4.65 -6.33 -11.52
C MET A 179 5.11 -5.83 -12.88
N GLU A 180 6.26 -6.31 -13.37
CA GLU A 180 6.77 -5.96 -14.70
C GLU A 180 5.76 -6.33 -15.80
N ASP A 181 5.17 -7.52 -15.73
CA ASP A 181 4.11 -7.96 -16.65
C ASP A 181 2.88 -7.04 -16.61
N LEU A 182 2.47 -6.58 -15.42
CA LEU A 182 1.35 -5.66 -15.25
C LEU A 182 1.65 -4.27 -15.82
N GLU A 183 2.86 -3.73 -15.59
CA GLU A 183 3.30 -2.46 -16.16
C GLU A 183 3.32 -2.51 -17.69
N ILE A 184 3.87 -3.59 -18.26
CA ILE A 184 3.87 -3.83 -19.71
C ILE A 184 2.43 -3.90 -20.25
N ALA A 185 1.54 -4.63 -19.56
CA ALA A 185 0.14 -4.74 -19.94
C ALA A 185 -0.58 -3.39 -19.90
N HIS A 186 -0.32 -2.58 -18.86
CA HIS A 186 -0.88 -1.24 -18.70
C HIS A 186 -0.41 -0.31 -19.82
N ALA A 187 0.90 -0.22 -20.06
CA ALA A 187 1.48 0.61 -21.12
C ALA A 187 0.93 0.20 -22.51
N LYS A 188 0.76 -1.10 -22.75
CA LYS A 188 0.15 -1.61 -23.99
C LYS A 188 -1.33 -1.25 -24.09
N GLY A 189 -2.05 -1.27 -22.98
CA GLY A 189 -3.46 -0.86 -22.91
C GLY A 189 -3.65 0.62 -23.20
N GLU A 190 -2.83 1.47 -22.57
CA GLU A 190 -2.80 2.92 -22.78
C GLU A 190 -2.48 3.26 -24.24
N ALA A 191 -1.41 2.68 -24.80
CA ALA A 191 -1.03 2.87 -26.19
C ALA A 191 -2.18 2.49 -27.16
N LYS A 192 -2.82 1.33 -26.94
CA LYS A 192 -3.99 0.91 -27.74
C LYS A 192 -5.18 1.88 -27.59
N GLY A 193 -5.40 2.42 -26.40
CA GLY A 193 -6.44 3.41 -26.12
C GLY A 193 -6.22 4.69 -26.91
N LEU A 194 -4.99 5.23 -26.88
CA LEU A 194 -4.60 6.43 -27.62
C LEU A 194 -4.73 6.21 -29.14
N GLU A 195 -4.30 5.06 -29.65
CA GLU A 195 -4.45 4.73 -31.08
C GLU A 195 -5.92 4.61 -31.50
N LYS A 196 -6.77 4.00 -30.65
CA LYS A 196 -8.21 3.91 -30.90
C LYS A 196 -8.86 5.30 -30.91
N ALA A 197 -8.47 6.18 -29.99
CA ALA A 197 -8.94 7.56 -29.95
C ALA A 197 -8.52 8.32 -31.22
N ALA A 198 -7.26 8.20 -31.63
CA ALA A 198 -6.75 8.80 -32.87
C ALA A 198 -7.51 8.32 -34.11
N ARG A 199 -7.78 7.02 -34.24
CA ARG A 199 -8.59 6.46 -35.34
C ARG A 199 -10.01 7.03 -35.38
N ASN A 200 -10.65 7.17 -34.21
CA ASN A 200 -11.99 7.75 -34.13
C ASN A 200 -11.99 9.24 -34.54
N LEU A 201 -10.98 10.00 -34.12
CA LEU A 201 -10.84 11.43 -34.49
C LEU A 201 -10.54 11.60 -35.99
N LEU A 202 -9.69 10.74 -36.57
CA LEU A 202 -9.46 10.71 -38.02
C LEU A 202 -10.74 10.40 -38.79
N ALA A 203 -11.55 9.44 -38.32
CA ALA A 203 -12.83 9.08 -38.93
C ALA A 203 -13.88 10.20 -38.86
N LEU A 204 -13.83 11.06 -37.83
CA LEU A 204 -14.69 12.24 -37.72
C LEU A 204 -14.33 13.32 -38.76
N GLY A 205 -13.07 13.37 -39.21
CA GLY A 205 -12.60 14.27 -40.27
C GLY A 205 -12.62 15.76 -39.92
N SER A 206 -12.85 16.11 -38.65
CA SER A 206 -12.98 17.49 -38.18
C SER A 206 -11.68 18.13 -37.71
N LEU A 207 -10.61 17.34 -37.54
CA LEU A 207 -9.32 17.76 -37.03
C LEU A 207 -8.21 17.36 -38.02
N SER A 208 -7.17 18.19 -38.11
CA SER A 208 -5.94 17.86 -38.83
C SER A 208 -5.14 16.77 -38.12
N VAL A 209 -4.22 16.14 -38.84
CA VAL A 209 -3.31 15.11 -38.30
C VAL A 209 -2.47 15.67 -37.15
N GLU A 210 -2.02 16.92 -37.28
CA GLU A 210 -1.21 17.63 -36.30
C GLU A 210 -2.01 17.93 -35.02
N GLU A 211 -3.29 18.29 -35.14
CA GLU A 211 -4.19 18.48 -33.99
C GLU A 211 -4.47 17.16 -33.27
N ILE A 212 -4.70 16.08 -34.01
CA ILE A 212 -4.92 14.75 -33.42
C ILE A 212 -3.67 14.24 -32.71
N ALA A 213 -2.48 14.44 -33.30
CA ALA A 213 -1.20 14.13 -32.68
C ALA A 213 -1.03 14.88 -31.34
N SER A 214 -1.34 16.18 -31.34
CA SER A 214 -1.29 17.02 -30.13
C SER A 214 -2.26 16.53 -29.04
N VAL A 215 -3.52 16.24 -29.38
CA VAL A 215 -4.55 15.84 -28.40
C VAL A 215 -4.29 14.43 -27.84
N THR A 216 -3.79 13.52 -28.65
CA THR A 216 -3.54 12.13 -28.23
C THR A 216 -2.13 11.90 -27.68
N GLY A 217 -1.23 12.87 -27.81
CA GLY A 217 0.18 12.73 -27.44
C GLY A 217 0.98 11.78 -28.35
N LEU A 218 0.40 11.33 -29.48
CA LEU A 218 1.08 10.50 -30.47
C LEU A 218 1.93 11.36 -31.41
N SER A 219 3.03 10.80 -31.94
CA SER A 219 3.78 11.44 -33.03
C SER A 219 2.92 11.60 -34.30
N VAL A 220 3.15 12.66 -35.08
CA VAL A 220 2.46 12.91 -36.36
C VAL A 220 2.62 11.71 -37.31
N GLU A 221 3.80 11.10 -37.38
CA GLU A 221 4.08 9.91 -38.19
C GLU A 221 3.18 8.73 -37.79
N ARG A 222 2.99 8.52 -36.48
CA ARG A 222 2.11 7.45 -35.97
C ARG A 222 0.66 7.72 -36.35
N VAL A 223 0.17 8.95 -36.21
CA VAL A 223 -1.21 9.30 -36.60
C VAL A 223 -1.41 9.12 -38.11
N LYS A 224 -0.45 9.51 -38.96
CA LYS A 224 -0.50 9.26 -40.41
C LYS A 224 -0.58 7.77 -40.73
N ALA A 225 0.19 6.94 -40.03
CA ALA A 225 0.17 5.49 -40.22
C ALA A 225 -1.15 4.83 -39.78
N LEU A 226 -1.95 5.47 -38.92
CA LEU A 226 -3.27 4.98 -38.51
C LEU A 226 -4.39 5.38 -39.48
N SER A 227 -4.10 6.29 -40.42
CA SER A 227 -4.99 6.73 -41.51
C SER A 227 -4.94 5.80 -42.74
N ALA A 228 -3.95 4.90 -42.79
CA ALA A 228 -3.82 3.83 -43.77
C ALA A 228 -4.64 2.60 -43.35
#